data_AF-B6H1L4-F1
#
_entry.id   AF-B6H1L4-F1
#
_cell.length_a   1.000
_cell.length_b   1.000
_cell.length_c   1.000
_cell.angle_alpha   90.00
_cell.angle_beta   90.00
_cell.angle_gamma   90.00
#
_symmetry.space_group_name_H-M   'P 1'
#
loop_
_entity.id
_entity.type
_entity.pdbx_description
1 polymer ?
#
loop_
_entity_poly.entity_id
_entity_poly.type
_entity_poly.pdbx_seq_one_letter_code
_entity_poly.pdbx_strand_id
1 'polypeptide(L)'
;MALGIIRDKVISLKNHGLSIEDRKVLKEDRRLLFAWVDEAPNDRETPVTKWRKARSRKAYRTIQDASEQLFLAAILSITPTQCARKSFDRVLESLMRLNHEEFYFTLGPETKSFLEAIAAEQGFAGNRQYLAFMKSLFPRIEPRQIQFAYSLVRRNDIPSFLGKMLEGITSSQEWAKEESQGGNTTGCVTIIIPTNEHEDGSCNIRVNRTLLMQAIHDFRITSLKLE
;
A
#
# COMPACT_ATOMS: atom_id res chain seq x y z
N MET A 1 6.05 -7.90 26.85
CA MET A 1 5.80 -6.45 26.97
C MET A 1 6.07 -5.73 25.64
N ALA A 2 7.32 -5.66 25.16
CA ALA A 2 7.65 -4.90 23.93
C ALA A 2 6.87 -5.34 22.66
N LEU A 3 6.64 -6.64 22.48
CA LEU A 3 5.84 -7.14 21.35
C LEU A 3 4.39 -6.62 21.36
N GLY A 4 3.77 -6.53 22.54
CA GLY A 4 2.42 -5.98 22.69
C GLY A 4 2.39 -4.50 22.29
N ILE A 5 3.35 -3.71 22.79
CA ILE A 5 3.48 -2.29 22.45
C ILE A 5 3.61 -2.08 20.93
N ILE A 6 4.41 -2.91 20.25
CA ILE A 6 4.57 -2.82 18.79
C ILE A 6 3.25 -3.14 18.08
N ARG A 7 2.54 -4.20 18.48
CA ARG A 7 1.22 -4.54 17.91
C ARG A 7 0.21 -3.43 18.12
N ASP A 8 0.15 -2.86 19.32
CA ASP A 8 -0.76 -1.75 19.64
C ASP A 8 -0.44 -0.53 18.76
N LYS A 9 0.84 -0.24 18.54
CA LYS A 9 1.27 0.82 17.62
C LYS A 9 0.87 0.53 16.17
N VAL A 10 0.96 -0.71 15.70
CA VAL A 10 0.51 -1.09 14.35
C VAL A 10 -0.98 -0.84 14.18
N ILE A 11 -1.79 -1.27 15.15
CA ILE A 11 -3.24 -1.02 15.14
C ILE A 11 -3.53 0.48 15.13
N SER A 12 -2.82 1.26 15.95
CA SER A 12 -2.93 2.72 15.98
C SER A 12 -2.58 3.36 14.63
N LEU A 13 -1.46 2.97 14.01
CA LEU A 13 -1.03 3.46 12.70
C LEU A 13 -2.02 3.11 11.59
N LYS A 14 -2.59 1.91 11.63
CA LYS A 14 -3.59 1.46 10.64
C LYS A 14 -4.87 2.28 10.69
N ASN A 15 -5.30 2.66 11.89
CA ASN A 15 -6.57 3.36 12.08
C ASN A 15 -6.44 4.88 11.97
N HIS A 16 -5.32 5.45 12.40
CA HIS A 16 -5.17 6.89 12.59
C HIS A 16 -3.94 7.51 11.89
N GLY A 17 -3.06 6.70 11.30
CA GLY A 17 -1.77 7.17 10.78
C GLY A 17 -0.82 7.63 11.89
N LEU A 18 0.12 8.52 11.56
CA LEU A 18 1.06 9.08 12.54
C LEU A 18 0.41 10.14 13.42
N SER A 19 0.51 9.97 14.75
CA SER A 19 0.14 11.01 15.70
C SER A 19 1.15 12.18 15.71
N ILE A 20 0.81 13.25 16.42
CA ILE A 20 1.71 14.40 16.61
C ILE A 20 2.99 13.96 17.34
N GLU A 21 2.86 13.12 18.36
CA GLU A 21 3.97 12.55 19.13
C GLU A 21 4.84 11.66 18.25
N ASP A 22 4.24 10.85 17.36
CA ASP A 22 5.00 10.02 16.43
C ASP A 22 5.84 10.91 15.48
N ARG A 23 5.25 11.98 14.94
CA ARG A 23 5.98 12.95 14.11
C ARG A 23 7.12 13.61 14.87
N LYS A 24 6.88 13.97 16.13
CA LYS A 24 7.90 14.52 17.03
C LYS A 24 9.07 13.55 17.21
N VAL A 25 8.79 12.28 17.47
CA VAL A 25 9.81 11.23 17.61
C VAL A 25 10.61 11.05 16.31
N LEU A 26 9.97 11.09 15.14
CA LEU A 26 10.70 10.92 13.88
C LEU A 26 11.56 12.15 13.55
N LYS A 27 11.04 13.36 13.80
CA LYS A 27 11.71 14.63 13.46
C LYS A 27 12.73 15.06 14.51
N GLU A 28 12.30 15.25 15.75
CA GLU A 28 13.11 15.84 16.83
C GLU A 28 14.10 14.83 17.43
N ASP A 29 13.67 13.59 17.71
CA ASP A 29 14.60 12.55 18.20
C ASP A 29 15.48 11.99 17.06
N ARG A 30 15.24 12.41 15.81
CA ARG A 30 15.97 12.00 14.60
C ARG A 30 16.11 10.48 14.48
N ARG A 31 15.08 9.71 14.88
CA ARG A 31 15.19 8.23 14.96
C ARG A 31 15.48 7.58 13.60
N LEU A 32 14.86 8.08 12.53
CA LEU A 32 15.08 7.54 11.19
C LEU A 32 16.52 7.77 10.73
N LEU A 33 17.05 8.97 10.94
CA LEU A 33 18.45 9.27 10.68
C LEU A 33 19.36 8.36 11.51
N PHE A 34 19.07 8.17 12.79
CA PHE A 34 19.84 7.27 13.65
C PHE A 34 19.89 5.83 13.11
N ALA A 35 18.78 5.32 12.57
CA ALA A 35 18.69 3.96 12.03
C ALA A 35 19.44 3.80 10.68
N TRP A 36 19.37 4.81 9.83
CA TRP A 36 19.80 4.73 8.42
C TRP A 36 21.17 5.32 8.13
N VAL A 37 21.63 6.29 8.91
CA VAL A 37 22.90 6.96 8.69
C VAL A 37 23.90 6.52 9.75
N ASP A 38 24.97 5.89 9.28
CA ASP A 38 26.12 5.62 10.13
C ASP A 38 26.88 6.94 10.35
N GLU A 39 26.79 7.44 11.59
CA GLU A 39 27.60 8.57 12.02
C GLU A 39 29.09 8.24 11.86
N ALA A 40 29.88 9.20 11.37
CA ALA A 40 31.33 9.10 11.37
C ALA A 40 31.83 8.75 12.79
N PRO A 41 32.87 7.91 12.92
CA PRO A 41 33.38 7.52 14.22
C PRO A 41 33.74 8.77 15.03
N ASN A 42 33.01 9.00 16.12
CA ASN A 42 33.34 10.05 17.06
C ASN A 42 34.42 9.52 18.00
N ASP A 43 35.61 10.10 17.94
CA ASP A 43 36.75 9.70 18.77
C ASP A 43 36.51 9.91 20.26
N ARG A 44 35.52 10.74 20.63
CA ARG A 44 35.12 10.99 22.02
C ARG A 44 34.15 9.94 22.58
N GLU A 45 33.61 9.05 21.77
CA GLU A 45 32.66 8.04 22.26
C GLU A 45 33.36 6.84 22.90
N THR A 46 32.87 6.45 24.08
CA THR A 46 33.36 5.24 24.76
C THR A 46 33.01 3.98 23.95
N PRO A 47 33.81 2.91 24.05
CA PRO A 47 33.54 1.64 23.36
C PRO A 47 32.16 1.06 23.66
N VAL A 48 31.67 1.23 24.90
CA VAL A 48 30.35 0.75 25.34
C VAL A 48 29.23 1.49 24.61
N THR A 49 29.35 2.81 24.43
CA THR A 49 28.36 3.63 23.70
C THR A 49 28.35 3.26 22.22
N LYS A 50 29.53 3.10 21.60
CA LYS A 50 29.66 2.64 20.21
C LYS A 50 28.98 1.28 20.01
N TRP A 51 29.23 0.32 20.91
CA TRP A 51 28.60 -1.00 20.88
C TRP A 51 27.07 -0.93 21.01
N ARG A 52 26.55 -0.10 21.93
CA ARG A 52 25.09 0.06 22.12
C ARG A 52 24.43 0.64 20.87
N LYS A 53 25.02 1.67 20.26
CA LYS A 53 24.53 2.27 19.00
C LYS A 53 24.55 1.27 17.85
N ALA A 54 25.67 0.57 17.66
CA ALA A 54 25.79 -0.44 16.61
C ALA A 54 24.76 -1.56 16.79
N ARG A 55 24.52 -2.00 18.02
CA ARG A 55 23.54 -3.03 18.33
C ARG A 55 22.11 -2.60 18.07
N SER A 56 21.71 -1.40 18.49
CA SER A 56 20.35 -0.92 18.25
C SER A 56 20.09 -0.66 16.77
N ARG A 57 21.06 -0.09 16.03
CA ARG A 57 20.99 0.04 14.56
C ARG A 57 20.82 -1.32 13.90
N LYS A 58 21.61 -2.33 14.30
CA LYS A 58 21.48 -3.69 13.79
C LYS A 58 20.07 -4.24 14.03
N ALA A 59 19.53 -4.08 15.23
CA ALA A 59 18.18 -4.55 15.53
C ALA A 59 17.12 -3.87 14.65
N TYR A 60 17.17 -2.55 14.48
CA TYR A 60 16.25 -1.84 13.60
C TYR A 60 16.38 -2.27 12.14
N ARG A 61 17.60 -2.43 11.62
CA ARG A 61 17.83 -2.93 10.26
C ARG A 61 17.25 -4.33 10.08
N THR A 62 17.49 -5.24 11.03
CA THR A 62 16.90 -6.59 11.00
C THR A 62 15.37 -6.56 10.97
N ILE A 63 14.73 -5.64 11.71
CA ILE A 63 13.27 -5.48 11.65
C ILE A 63 12.84 -4.94 10.28
N GLN A 64 13.56 -3.96 9.75
CA GLN A 64 13.27 -3.35 8.45
C GLN A 64 13.40 -4.32 7.28
N ASP A 65 14.47 -5.11 7.28
CA ASP A 65 14.73 -6.14 6.27
C ASP A 65 13.60 -7.20 6.23
N ALA A 66 12.90 -7.40 7.35
CA ALA A 66 11.74 -8.28 7.42
C ALA A 66 10.43 -7.57 7.00
N SER A 67 10.19 -6.34 7.45
CA SER A 67 9.01 -5.56 7.08
C SER A 67 9.20 -4.07 7.39
N GLU A 68 8.96 -3.23 6.39
CA GLU A 68 9.01 -1.76 6.51
C GLU A 68 7.91 -1.23 7.44
N GLN A 69 6.72 -1.84 7.41
CA GLN A 69 5.60 -1.53 8.29
C GLN A 69 5.94 -1.84 9.75
N LEU A 70 6.51 -3.02 9.99
CA LEU A 70 6.93 -3.45 11.31
C LEU A 70 8.06 -2.57 11.84
N PHE A 71 8.99 -2.19 10.98
CA PHE A 71 10.05 -1.25 11.31
C PHE A 71 9.51 0.10 11.75
N LEU A 72 8.52 0.66 11.05
CA LEU A 72 7.90 1.92 11.47
C LEU A 72 7.29 1.82 12.87
N ALA A 73 6.53 0.76 13.13
CA ALA A 73 5.94 0.56 14.44
C ALA A 73 7.00 0.37 15.54
N ALA A 74 8.06 -0.39 15.25
CA ALA A 74 9.14 -0.65 16.18
C ALA A 74 9.96 0.61 16.47
N ILE A 75 10.30 1.41 15.46
CA ILE A 75 11.13 2.61 15.64
C ILE A 75 10.39 3.72 16.40
N LEU A 76 9.06 3.79 16.28
CA LEU A 76 8.23 4.69 17.08
C LEU A 76 8.11 4.20 18.53
N SER A 77 7.88 2.90 18.72
CA SER A 77 7.52 2.33 20.03
C SER A 77 8.70 2.00 20.93
N ILE A 78 9.81 1.59 20.34
CA ILE A 78 10.98 1.08 21.06
C ILE A 78 12.11 2.07 20.87
N THR A 79 12.69 2.54 21.97
CA THR A 79 13.84 3.45 21.95
C THR A 79 15.13 2.70 21.58
N PRO A 80 16.15 3.40 21.03
CA PRO A 80 17.46 2.77 20.76
C PRO A 80 18.06 2.10 21.99
N THR A 81 17.87 2.69 23.18
CA THR A 81 18.34 2.13 24.45
C THR A 81 17.67 0.80 24.79
N GLN A 82 16.39 0.64 24.50
CA GLN A 82 15.68 -0.63 24.69
C GLN A 82 16.15 -1.67 23.66
N CYS A 83 16.30 -1.29 22.39
CA CYS A 83 16.81 -2.17 21.33
C CYS A 83 18.22 -2.68 21.61
N ALA A 84 19.07 -1.90 22.30
CA ALA A 84 20.43 -2.31 22.65
C ALA A 84 20.50 -3.34 23.81
N ARG A 85 19.40 -3.61 24.53
CA ARG A 85 19.39 -4.58 25.64
C ARG A 85 19.39 -6.00 25.11
N LYS A 86 20.15 -6.91 25.74
CA LYS A 86 20.14 -8.35 25.40
C LYS A 86 18.74 -8.98 25.51
N SER A 87 17.91 -8.51 26.43
CA SER A 87 16.53 -8.99 26.56
C SER A 87 15.66 -8.69 25.34
N PHE A 88 16.05 -7.72 24.51
CA PHE A 88 15.36 -7.43 23.25
C PHE A 88 15.59 -8.52 22.19
N ASP A 89 16.65 -9.33 22.30
CA ASP A 89 16.94 -10.39 21.32
C ASP A 89 15.77 -11.38 21.20
N ARG A 90 15.16 -11.76 22.34
CA ARG A 90 13.97 -12.62 22.35
C ARG A 90 12.77 -11.98 21.66
N VAL A 91 12.62 -10.67 21.80
CA VAL A 91 11.56 -9.90 21.14
C VAL A 91 11.81 -9.86 19.64
N LEU A 92 13.05 -9.57 19.23
CA LEU A 92 13.47 -9.57 17.84
C LEU A 92 13.24 -10.94 17.20
N GLU A 93 13.69 -12.02 17.82
CA GLU A 93 13.43 -13.40 17.35
C GLU A 93 11.94 -13.70 17.21
N SER A 94 11.12 -13.21 18.14
CA SER A 94 9.67 -13.38 18.09
C SER A 94 9.06 -12.61 16.93
N LEU A 95 9.49 -11.35 16.73
CA LEU A 95 9.06 -10.50 15.62
C LEU A 95 9.40 -11.12 14.25
N MET A 96 10.57 -11.72 14.12
CA MET A 96 11.01 -12.36 12.86
C MET A 96 10.24 -13.64 12.52
N ARG A 97 9.46 -14.19 13.45
CA ARG A 97 8.63 -15.39 13.23
C ARG A 97 7.16 -15.08 12.95
N LEU A 98 6.77 -13.81 12.99
CA LEU A 98 5.37 -13.42 12.79
C LEU A 98 4.99 -13.44 11.31
N ASN A 99 3.71 -13.70 11.04
CA ASN A 99 3.16 -13.46 9.71
C ASN A 99 3.12 -11.95 9.44
N HIS A 100 3.85 -11.49 8.43
CA HIS A 100 3.98 -10.08 8.10
C HIS A 100 2.68 -9.47 7.54
N GLU A 101 1.73 -10.29 7.10
CA GLU A 101 0.42 -9.82 6.63
C GLU A 101 -0.39 -9.12 7.75
N GLU A 102 -0.27 -9.59 9.00
CA GLU A 102 -0.95 -8.98 10.15
C GLU A 102 -0.49 -7.54 10.41
N PHE A 103 0.71 -7.21 9.92
CA PHE A 103 1.37 -5.93 10.12
C PHE A 103 1.25 -5.02 8.90
N TYR A 104 0.53 -5.45 7.86
CA TYR A 104 0.38 -4.66 6.65
C TYR A 104 -0.57 -3.47 6.87
N PHE A 105 -0.08 -2.28 6.56
CA PHE A 105 -0.84 -1.05 6.46
C PHE A 105 -0.18 -0.08 5.47
N THR A 106 -0.97 0.86 4.97
CA THR A 106 -0.52 1.99 4.15
C THR A 106 -0.81 3.29 4.88
N LEU A 107 -0.04 4.33 4.58
CA LEU A 107 -0.22 5.64 5.20
C LEU A 107 -0.74 6.67 4.18
N GLY A 108 -1.38 7.72 4.70
CA GLY A 108 -1.98 8.77 3.88
C GLY A 108 -0.94 9.71 3.23
N PRO A 109 -1.36 10.48 2.21
CA PRO A 109 -0.48 11.40 1.48
C PRO A 109 0.14 12.48 2.37
N GLU A 110 -0.56 12.93 3.40
CA GLU A 110 -0.01 13.90 4.36
C GLU A 110 1.22 13.35 5.10
N THR A 111 1.15 12.07 5.52
CA THR A 111 2.27 11.39 6.16
C THR A 111 3.43 11.19 5.19
N LYS A 112 3.13 10.93 3.91
CA LYS A 112 4.14 10.84 2.85
C LYS A 112 4.92 12.15 2.73
N SER A 113 4.22 13.27 2.56
CA SER A 113 4.84 14.59 2.44
C SER A 113 5.67 14.94 3.67
N PHE A 114 5.20 14.59 4.88
CA PHE A 114 5.96 14.76 6.10
C PHE A 114 7.28 13.96 6.08
N LEU A 115 7.24 12.68 5.70
CA LEU A 115 8.42 11.82 5.63
C LEU A 115 9.42 12.27 4.55
N GLU A 116 8.93 12.77 3.42
CA GLU A 116 9.75 13.38 2.36
C GLU A 116 10.44 14.66 2.84
N ALA A 117 9.70 15.53 3.56
CA ALA A 117 10.24 16.76 4.11
C ALA A 117 11.37 16.49 5.12
N ILE A 118 11.18 15.56 6.07
CA ILE A 118 12.23 15.25 7.05
C ILE A 118 13.44 14.56 6.39
N ALA A 119 13.23 13.76 5.35
CA ALA A 119 14.32 13.09 4.65
C ALA A 119 15.21 14.09 3.89
N ALA A 120 14.59 15.10 3.29
CA ALA A 120 15.29 16.22 2.67
C ALA A 120 16.02 17.06 3.74
N GLU A 121 15.32 17.45 4.81
CA GLU A 121 15.85 18.28 5.90
C GLU A 121 17.06 17.63 6.61
N GLN A 122 16.99 16.31 6.84
CA GLN A 122 18.02 15.57 7.56
C GLN A 122 19.06 14.90 6.65
N GLY A 123 18.94 15.06 5.32
CA GLY A 123 19.96 14.62 4.35
C GLY A 123 20.00 13.11 4.07
N PHE A 124 18.89 12.39 4.26
CA PHE A 124 18.82 10.95 3.97
C PHE A 124 17.85 10.58 2.83
N ALA A 125 17.33 11.57 2.08
CA ALA A 125 16.40 11.32 0.96
C ALA A 125 16.93 10.36 -0.12
N GLY A 126 18.25 10.29 -0.33
CA GLY A 126 18.88 9.35 -1.26
C GLY A 126 19.22 7.97 -0.67
N ASN A 127 18.93 7.73 0.62
CA ASN A 127 19.27 6.49 1.28
C ASN A 127 18.42 5.32 0.75
N ARG A 128 19.06 4.20 0.40
CA ARG A 128 18.36 3.03 -0.17
C ARG A 128 17.29 2.45 0.76
N GLN A 129 17.54 2.41 2.07
CA GLN A 129 16.59 1.91 3.07
C GLN A 129 15.38 2.83 3.17
N TYR A 130 15.61 4.15 3.13
CA TYR A 130 14.52 5.13 3.07
C TYR A 130 13.67 4.96 1.80
N LEU A 131 14.28 4.77 0.63
CA LEU A 131 13.54 4.59 -0.61
C LEU A 131 12.69 3.30 -0.61
N ALA A 132 13.23 2.20 -0.06
CA ALA A 132 12.48 0.95 0.10
C ALA A 132 11.29 1.12 1.07
N PHE A 133 11.54 1.78 2.21
CA PHE A 133 10.54 2.16 3.19
C PHE A 133 9.40 2.98 2.58
N MET A 134 9.73 4.02 1.82
CA MET A 134 8.73 4.86 1.14
C MET A 134 7.92 4.06 0.11
N LYS A 135 8.56 3.16 -0.65
CA LYS A 135 7.87 2.32 -1.63
C LYS A 135 6.89 1.35 -0.97
N SER A 136 7.22 0.83 0.22
CA SER A 136 6.38 -0.13 0.93
C SER A 136 5.18 0.53 1.63
N LEU A 137 5.38 1.68 2.27
CA LEU A 137 4.31 2.38 3.01
C LEU A 137 3.39 3.21 2.11
N PHE A 138 3.92 3.66 0.98
CA PHE A 138 3.21 4.40 -0.05
C PHE A 138 3.40 3.67 -1.37
N PRO A 139 2.86 2.43 -1.50
CA PRO A 139 2.90 1.73 -2.75
C PRO A 139 2.29 2.69 -3.78
N ARG A 140 3.04 2.95 -4.85
CA ARG A 140 2.46 3.65 -5.99
C ARG A 140 1.29 2.78 -6.39
N ILE A 141 0.08 3.24 -6.08
CA ILE A 141 -1.07 2.87 -6.87
C ILE A 141 -0.71 3.48 -8.21
N GLU A 142 0.03 2.73 -9.04
CA GLU A 142 0.11 3.07 -10.45
C GLU A 142 -1.36 3.23 -10.85
N PRO A 143 -1.78 4.42 -11.33
CA PRO A 143 -3.11 4.52 -11.89
C PRO A 143 -3.18 3.37 -12.88
N ARG A 144 -4.08 2.40 -12.65
CA ARG A 144 -4.24 1.19 -13.48
C ARG A 144 -3.96 1.65 -14.89
N GLN A 145 -2.88 1.16 -15.49
CA GLN A 145 -2.51 1.62 -16.82
C GLN A 145 -3.64 1.12 -17.71
N ILE A 146 -4.64 1.97 -17.98
CA ILE A 146 -5.73 1.65 -18.89
C ILE A 146 -5.05 1.59 -20.25
N GLN A 147 -4.61 0.40 -20.64
CA GLN A 147 -4.18 0.17 -22.00
C GLN A 147 -5.43 0.25 -22.86
N PHE A 148 -5.49 1.29 -23.69
CA PHE A 148 -6.52 1.43 -24.69
C PHE A 148 -6.32 0.33 -25.74
N ALA A 149 -7.01 -0.81 -25.57
CA ALA A 149 -6.92 -1.96 -26.46
C ALA A 149 -7.50 -1.71 -27.86
N TYR A 150 -8.00 -0.50 -28.16
CA TYR A 150 -8.44 -0.09 -29.50
C TYR A 150 -7.35 -0.25 -30.57
N SER A 151 -6.08 -0.22 -30.18
CA SER A 151 -4.94 -0.47 -31.08
C SER A 151 -4.54 -1.95 -31.17
N LEU A 152 -5.06 -2.82 -30.31
CA LEU A 152 -4.69 -4.24 -30.20
C LEU A 152 -5.70 -5.17 -30.88
N VAL A 153 -6.96 -4.76 -30.98
CA VAL A 153 -8.01 -5.49 -31.71
C VAL A 153 -8.11 -4.92 -33.13
N ARG A 154 -7.99 -5.76 -34.16
CA ARG A 154 -8.17 -5.30 -35.55
C ARG A 154 -9.62 -4.86 -35.74
N ARG A 155 -9.86 -3.85 -36.56
CA ARG A 155 -11.22 -3.31 -36.81
C ARG A 155 -12.23 -4.39 -37.23
N ASN A 156 -11.78 -5.35 -38.04
CA ASN A 156 -12.64 -6.44 -38.52
C ASN A 156 -12.96 -7.48 -37.43
N ASP A 157 -12.18 -7.53 -36.36
CA ASP A 157 -12.34 -8.49 -35.26
C ASP A 157 -13.22 -7.90 -34.14
N ILE A 158 -13.56 -6.60 -34.20
CA ILE A 158 -14.40 -5.92 -33.19
C ILE A 158 -15.75 -6.63 -32.98
N PRO A 159 -16.52 -7.02 -34.02
CA PRO A 159 -17.79 -7.73 -33.81
C PRO A 159 -17.60 -9.08 -33.10
N SER A 160 -16.56 -9.83 -33.47
CA SER A 160 -16.26 -11.12 -32.82
C SER A 160 -15.82 -10.93 -31.37
N PHE A 161 -15.03 -9.90 -31.09
CA PHE A 161 -14.61 -9.53 -29.74
C PHE A 161 -15.81 -9.16 -28.87
N LEU A 162 -16.70 -8.30 -29.35
CA LEU A 162 -17.92 -7.92 -28.62
C LEU A 162 -18.87 -9.10 -28.45
N GLY A 163 -18.96 -10.01 -29.43
CA GLY A 163 -19.72 -11.26 -29.29
C GLY A 163 -19.21 -12.14 -28.15
N LYS A 164 -17.88 -12.26 -27.98
CA LYS A 164 -17.28 -13.00 -26.87
C LYS A 164 -17.50 -12.34 -25.51
N MET A 165 -17.47 -11.01 -25.47
CA MET A 165 -17.82 -10.26 -24.26
C MET A 165 -19.27 -10.48 -23.84
N LEU A 166 -20.20 -10.46 -24.81
CA LEU A 166 -21.61 -10.74 -24.57
C LEU A 166 -21.81 -12.16 -24.02
N GLU A 167 -21.17 -13.15 -24.62
CA GLU A 167 -21.19 -14.55 -24.15
C GLU A 167 -20.77 -14.63 -22.68
N GLY A 168 -19.65 -14.00 -22.33
CA GLY A 168 -19.15 -13.92 -20.95
C GLY A 168 -20.16 -13.30 -19.98
N ILE A 169 -20.76 -12.15 -20.34
CA ILE A 169 -21.77 -11.47 -19.52
C ILE A 169 -22.97 -12.38 -19.27
N THR A 170 -23.53 -12.98 -20.33
CA THR A 170 -24.72 -13.84 -20.22
C THR A 170 -24.46 -15.14 -19.46
N SER A 171 -23.20 -15.59 -19.39
CA SER A 171 -22.80 -16.78 -18.63
C SER A 171 -22.40 -16.49 -17.17
N SER A 172 -22.36 -15.22 -16.75
CA SER A 172 -21.93 -14.82 -15.41
C SER A 172 -22.91 -15.26 -14.33
N GLN A 173 -22.38 -15.64 -13.16
CA GLN A 173 -23.18 -15.96 -11.97
C GLN A 173 -23.96 -14.75 -11.46
N GLU A 174 -23.46 -13.53 -11.65
CA GLU A 174 -24.14 -12.30 -11.24
C GLU A 174 -25.35 -12.01 -12.14
N TRP A 175 -25.26 -12.30 -13.44
CA TRP A 175 -26.42 -12.23 -14.34
C TRP A 175 -27.52 -13.20 -13.90
N ALA A 176 -27.16 -14.45 -13.59
CA ALA A 176 -28.11 -15.44 -13.09
C ALA A 176 -28.78 -15.02 -11.75
N LYS A 177 -28.04 -14.32 -10.88
CA LYS A 177 -28.56 -13.74 -9.63
C LYS A 177 -29.58 -12.62 -9.88
N GLU A 178 -29.26 -11.66 -10.74
CA GLU A 178 -30.17 -10.55 -11.07
C GLU A 178 -31.47 -11.06 -11.71
N GLU A 179 -31.37 -12.05 -12.60
CA GLU A 179 -32.53 -12.71 -13.21
C GLU A 179 -33.39 -13.42 -12.16
N SER A 180 -32.77 -14.12 -11.21
CA SER A 180 -33.48 -14.80 -10.10
C SER A 180 -34.24 -13.84 -9.17
N GLN A 181 -33.84 -12.56 -9.13
CA GLN A 181 -34.50 -11.51 -8.36
C GLN A 181 -35.63 -10.81 -9.15
N GLY A 182 -35.95 -11.28 -10.37
CA GLY A 182 -37.02 -10.76 -11.21
C GLY A 182 -36.65 -9.49 -11.98
N GLY A 183 -35.37 -9.11 -12.01
CA GLY A 183 -34.89 -8.01 -12.84
C GLY A 183 -34.80 -8.43 -14.31
N ASN A 184 -35.40 -7.64 -15.22
CA ASN A 184 -35.23 -7.81 -16.67
C ASN A 184 -34.25 -6.77 -17.28
N THR A 185 -33.53 -6.05 -16.43
CA THR A 185 -32.53 -5.05 -16.78
C THR A 185 -31.30 -5.24 -15.90
N THR A 186 -30.11 -5.30 -16.49
CA THR A 186 -28.87 -5.21 -15.70
C THR A 186 -28.42 -3.76 -15.60
N GLY A 187 -28.04 -3.31 -14.40
CA GLY A 187 -27.50 -1.98 -14.15
C GLY A 187 -25.99 -1.88 -14.41
N CYS A 188 -25.34 -2.96 -14.81
CA CYS A 188 -23.88 -3.06 -14.83
C CYS A 188 -23.31 -3.02 -16.25
N VAL A 189 -22.85 -1.84 -16.68
CA VAL A 189 -21.71 -1.76 -17.61
C VAL A 189 -20.55 -1.11 -16.86
N THR A 190 -20.05 -1.83 -15.87
CA THR A 190 -18.70 -1.65 -15.34
C THR A 190 -18.16 -3.04 -15.05
N ILE A 191 -17.42 -3.55 -16.02
CA ILE A 191 -16.72 -4.83 -15.94
C ILE A 191 -15.34 -4.39 -15.28
N ILE A 192 -14.55 -5.20 -14.48
CA ILE A 192 -13.12 -5.12 -13.90
C ILE A 192 -12.21 -6.34 -14.26
N ILE A 193 -11.07 -6.32 -15.01
CA ILE A 193 -10.35 -7.59 -15.42
C ILE A 193 -9.52 -8.13 -14.27
N PRO A 194 -9.72 -9.38 -13.84
CA PRO A 194 -9.04 -9.94 -12.70
C PRO A 194 -7.86 -10.81 -13.10
N THR A 195 -7.05 -11.11 -12.09
CA THR A 195 -5.82 -11.90 -12.21
C THR A 195 -5.96 -13.34 -11.70
N ASN A 196 -7.16 -13.78 -11.31
CA ASN A 196 -7.44 -15.16 -10.89
C ASN A 196 -8.74 -15.71 -11.54
N GLU A 197 -8.92 -17.04 -11.50
CA GLU A 197 -10.06 -17.76 -12.12
C GLU A 197 -11.39 -17.66 -11.32
N HIS A 198 -11.41 -16.93 -10.21
CA HIS A 198 -12.56 -16.80 -9.29
C HIS A 198 -13.03 -15.36 -9.11
N GLU A 199 -12.55 -14.44 -9.94
CA GLU A 199 -12.92 -13.03 -9.95
C GLU A 199 -13.56 -12.68 -11.31
N ASP A 200 -14.42 -11.66 -11.34
CA ASP A 200 -15.09 -11.17 -12.57
C ASP A 200 -14.22 -10.14 -13.33
N GLY A 201 -14.38 -10.06 -14.68
CA GLY A 201 -13.70 -9.32 -15.80
C GLY A 201 -14.06 -7.82 -16.05
N SER A 202 -13.24 -6.96 -16.78
CA SER A 202 -13.49 -5.53 -17.26
C SER A 202 -13.34 -5.23 -18.72
N CYS A 203 -14.26 -4.42 -19.25
CA CYS A 203 -13.96 -3.51 -20.33
C CYS A 203 -14.60 -2.13 -20.11
N ASN A 204 -13.84 -1.06 -20.36
CA ASN A 204 -14.38 0.30 -20.49
C ASN A 204 -14.45 0.66 -21.99
N ILE A 205 -15.66 0.75 -22.54
CA ILE A 205 -15.88 1.11 -23.94
C ILE A 205 -16.16 2.61 -24.03
N ARG A 206 -15.31 3.34 -24.76
CA ARG A 206 -15.52 4.74 -25.13
C ARG A 206 -16.30 4.75 -26.44
N VAL A 207 -17.55 5.17 -26.35
CA VAL A 207 -18.44 5.32 -27.50
C VAL A 207 -18.58 6.80 -27.85
N ASN A 208 -18.90 7.10 -29.11
CA ASN A 208 -19.28 8.45 -29.50
C ASN A 208 -20.49 8.90 -28.66
N ARG A 209 -20.45 10.13 -28.12
CA ARG A 209 -21.50 10.68 -27.26
C ARG A 209 -22.90 10.60 -27.88
N THR A 210 -23.04 10.90 -29.18
CA THR A 210 -24.34 10.85 -29.87
C THR A 210 -24.89 9.44 -29.91
N LEU A 211 -24.07 8.46 -30.25
CA LEU A 211 -24.46 7.04 -30.26
C LEU A 211 -24.77 6.53 -28.85
N LEU A 212 -24.02 6.97 -27.84
CA LEU A 212 -24.27 6.62 -26.44
C LEU A 212 -25.61 7.18 -25.96
N MET A 213 -25.90 8.45 -26.24
CA MET A 213 -27.18 9.07 -25.88
C MET A 213 -28.36 8.41 -26.60
N GLN A 214 -28.17 8.04 -27.87
CA GLN A 214 -29.17 7.30 -28.62
C GLN A 214 -29.43 5.91 -28.01
N ALA A 215 -28.38 5.17 -27.66
CA ALA A 215 -28.52 3.89 -26.97
C ALA A 215 -29.22 4.03 -25.60
N ILE A 216 -28.85 5.05 -24.80
CA ILE A 216 -29.52 5.32 -23.51
C ILE A 216 -31.03 5.51 -23.70
N HIS A 217 -31.43 6.24 -24.75
CA HIS A 217 -32.82 6.46 -25.09
C HIS A 217 -33.50 5.16 -25.57
N ASP A 218 -32.89 4.46 -26.54
CA ASP A 218 -33.45 3.27 -27.17
C ASP A 218 -33.64 2.12 -26.17
N PHE A 219 -32.76 2.01 -25.18
CA PHE A 219 -32.82 1.01 -24.12
C PHE A 219 -33.43 1.52 -22.80
N ARG A 220 -34.00 2.74 -22.79
CA ARG A 220 -34.70 3.34 -21.63
C ARG A 220 -33.86 3.37 -20.34
N ILE A 221 -32.56 3.63 -20.45
CA ILE A 221 -31.62 3.69 -19.32
C ILE A 221 -31.70 5.08 -18.64
N THR A 222 -32.91 5.52 -18.29
CA THR A 222 -33.19 6.92 -17.88
C THR A 222 -32.79 7.23 -16.44
N SER A 223 -32.44 6.23 -15.64
CA SER A 223 -31.99 6.37 -14.24
C SER A 223 -30.48 6.53 -14.08
N LEU A 224 -29.71 6.52 -15.19
CA LEU A 224 -28.27 6.66 -15.14
C LEU A 224 -27.88 8.09 -14.68
N LYS A 225 -27.25 8.22 -13.52
CA LYS A 225 -26.65 9.49 -13.09
C LYS A 225 -25.41 9.75 -13.93
N LEU A 226 -25.47 10.77 -14.79
CA LEU A 226 -24.32 11.26 -15.53
C LEU A 226 -23.51 12.18 -14.61
N GLU A 227 -22.26 11.81 -14.32
CA GLU A 227 -21.27 12.66 -13.65
C GLU A 227 -20.57 13.61 -14.65
#